data_AF-A0A960RX17-F1
#
_entry.id   AF-A0A960RX17-F1
#
_cell.length_a   1.000
_cell.length_b   1.000
_cell.length_c   1.000
_cell.angle_alpha   90.00
_cell.angle_beta   90.00
_cell.angle_gamma   90.00
#
_symmetry.space_group_name_H-M   'P 1'
#
loop_
_entity.id
_entity.type
_entity.pdbx_description
1 polymer ?
#
loop_
_entity_poly.entity_id
_entity_poly.type
_entity_poly.pdbx_seq_one_letter_code
_entity_poly.pdbx_strand_id
1 'polypeptide(L)'
;MYGLEDQKKGDKPEEFVFDLENDLRDSKKYKEYKAEVESKIQKIKTVLRSGENKEEFDQFGVLLHGYTSLLKVMARFVSKNK
;
A
#
# COMPACT_ATOMS: atom_id res chain seq x y z
N MET A 1 2.50 -25.94 -47.96
CA MET A 1 3.08 -25.00 -46.99
C MET A 1 1.92 -24.41 -46.21
N TYR A 2 1.82 -24.67 -44.90
CA TYR A 2 0.74 -24.14 -44.07
C TYR A 2 1.15 -22.77 -43.53
N GLY A 3 0.27 -21.79 -43.75
CA GLY A 3 0.50 -20.36 -43.59
C GLY A 3 0.90 -19.95 -42.17
N LEU A 4 2.05 -19.28 -42.10
CA LEU A 4 2.48 -18.44 -40.99
C LEU A 4 1.83 -17.05 -41.14
N GLU A 5 0.50 -17.00 -41.24
CA GLU A 5 -0.24 -15.74 -41.21
C GLU A 5 -0.52 -15.39 -39.74
N ASP A 6 0.33 -14.51 -39.21
CA ASP A 6 0.06 -13.59 -38.11
C ASP A 6 -0.63 -14.16 -36.87
N GLN A 7 0.07 -15.03 -36.13
CA GLN A 7 -0.08 -15.04 -34.68
C GLN A 7 0.42 -13.69 -34.15
N LYS A 8 -0.49 -12.71 -34.08
CA LYS A 8 -0.30 -11.43 -33.40
C LYS A 8 0.39 -11.71 -32.06
N LYS A 9 1.62 -11.24 -31.94
CA LYS A 9 2.42 -11.33 -30.73
C LYS A 9 1.68 -10.67 -29.57
N GLY A 10 1.13 -11.51 -28.70
CA GLY A 10 1.16 -11.34 -27.26
C GLY A 10 0.44 -10.11 -26.71
N ASP A 11 -0.88 -10.12 -26.75
CA ASP A 11 -1.63 -9.48 -25.67
C ASP A 11 -1.36 -10.34 -24.42
N LYS A 12 -0.36 -9.92 -23.64
CA LYS A 12 -0.21 -10.42 -22.27
C LYS A 12 -1.55 -10.15 -21.59
N PRO A 13 -2.15 -11.12 -20.89
CA PRO A 13 -3.36 -10.84 -20.13
C PRO A 13 -3.05 -9.65 -19.23
N GLU A 14 -3.85 -8.57 -19.34
CA GLU A 14 -3.69 -7.42 -18.46
C GLU A 14 -3.69 -7.95 -17.03
N GLU A 15 -2.54 -7.81 -16.34
CA GLU A 15 -2.44 -8.21 -14.95
C GLU A 15 -3.51 -7.45 -14.19
N PHE A 16 -4.36 -8.16 -13.46
CA PHE A 16 -5.37 -7.53 -12.64
C PHE A 16 -4.67 -6.62 -11.62
N VAL A 17 -4.89 -5.31 -11.72
CA VAL A 17 -4.35 -4.31 -10.81
C VAL A 17 -5.50 -3.76 -9.97
N PHE A 18 -5.33 -3.73 -8.66
CA PHE A 18 -6.32 -3.09 -7.79
C PHE A 18 -6.32 -1.57 -7.98
N ASP A 19 -7.48 -0.92 -7.83
CA ASP A 19 -7.59 0.55 -7.95
C ASP A 19 -6.61 1.28 -7.03
N LEU A 20 -6.42 0.78 -5.81
CA LEU A 20 -5.45 1.32 -4.85
C LEU A 20 -4.01 1.20 -5.35
N GLU A 21 -3.66 0.10 -6.02
CA GLU A 21 -2.31 -0.09 -6.56
C GLU A 21 -2.04 0.85 -7.73
N ASN A 22 -3.06 1.15 -8.55
CA ASN A 22 -2.98 2.19 -9.57
C ASN A 22 -2.79 3.58 -8.93
N ASP A 23 -3.55 3.88 -7.89
CA ASP A 23 -3.46 5.14 -7.16
C ASP A 23 -2.11 5.35 -6.48
N LEU A 24 -1.50 4.29 -5.93
CA LEU A 24 -0.19 4.36 -5.28
C LEU A 24 0.97 4.57 -6.26
N ARG A 25 0.76 4.38 -7.57
CA ARG A 25 1.73 4.74 -8.61
C ARG A 25 1.73 6.25 -8.90
N ASP A 26 0.66 6.97 -8.58
CA ASP A 26 0.60 8.43 -8.67
C ASP A 26 1.30 9.07 -7.45
N SER A 27 2.31 9.91 -7.70
CA SER A 27 3.09 10.61 -6.68
C SER A 27 2.24 11.51 -5.76
N LYS A 28 1.18 12.14 -6.28
CA LYS A 28 0.30 13.01 -5.49
C LYS A 28 -0.55 12.17 -4.54
N LYS A 29 -1.29 11.20 -5.07
CA LYS A 29 -2.12 10.30 -4.28
C LYS A 29 -1.30 9.50 -3.27
N TYR A 30 -0.12 9.04 -3.67
CA TYR A 30 0.82 8.37 -2.76
C TYR A 30 1.14 9.23 -1.52
N LYS A 31 1.46 10.51 -1.72
CA LYS A 31 1.75 11.44 -0.60
C LYS A 31 0.53 11.65 0.29
N GLU A 32 -0.66 11.77 -0.30
CA GLU A 32 -1.92 11.91 0.43
C GLU A 32 -2.19 10.70 1.33
N TYR A 33 -2.18 9.48 0.75
CA TYR A 33 -2.36 8.25 1.52
C TYR A 33 -1.28 8.06 2.58
N LYS A 34 -0.02 8.38 2.25
CA LYS A 34 1.09 8.27 3.19
C LYS A 34 0.88 9.20 4.40
N ALA A 35 0.50 10.45 4.16
CA ALA A 35 0.22 11.40 5.24
C ALA A 35 -0.95 10.95 6.12
N GLU A 36 -2.00 10.37 5.53
CA GLU A 36 -3.13 9.82 6.28
C GLU A 36 -2.70 8.66 7.18
N VAL A 37 -1.94 7.71 6.65
CA VAL A 37 -1.43 6.55 7.40
C VAL A 37 -0.49 7.00 8.52
N GLU A 38 0.41 7.95 8.25
CA GLU A 38 1.30 8.52 9.26
C GLU A 38 0.53 9.23 10.38
N SER A 39 -0.53 9.99 10.04
CA SER A 39 -1.42 10.62 11.03
C SER A 39 -2.09 9.58 11.93
N LYS A 40 -2.60 8.48 11.35
CA LYS A 40 -3.20 7.37 12.11
C LYS A 40 -2.18 6.70 13.04
N ILE A 41 -0.96 6.46 12.57
CA ILE A 41 0.13 5.93 13.39
C ILE A 41 0.43 6.85 14.59
N GLN A 42 0.49 8.17 14.39
CA GLN A 42 0.74 9.11 15.48
C GLN A 42 -0.38 9.08 16.52
N LYS A 43 -1.65 9.05 16.08
CA LYS A 43 -2.80 8.92 16.99
C LYS A 43 -2.69 7.66 17.86
N ILE A 44 -2.40 6.51 17.24
CA ILE A 44 -2.24 5.24 17.96
C ILE A 44 -1.07 5.31 18.95
N LYS A 45 0.06 5.88 18.56
CA LYS A 45 1.21 6.07 19.47
C LYS A 45 0.87 6.97 20.66
N THR A 46 0.07 8.01 20.46
CA THR A 46 -0.38 8.88 21.56
C THR A 46 -1.24 8.11 22.55
N VAL A 47 -2.21 7.31 22.06
CA VAL A 47 -3.05 6.46 22.91
C VAL A 47 -2.20 5.45 23.68
N LEU A 48 -1.29 4.74 23.00
CA LEU A 48 -0.40 3.77 23.66
C LEU A 48 0.51 4.41 24.72
N ARG A 49 0.96 5.66 24.51
CA ARG A 49 1.79 6.40 25.49
C ARG A 49 0.99 6.92 26.69
N SER A 50 -0.30 7.21 26.52
CA SER A 50 -1.16 7.64 27.63
C SER A 50 -1.36 6.54 28.67
N GLY A 51 -1.33 5.26 28.25
CA GLY A 51 -1.42 4.11 29.14
C GLY A 51 -2.78 3.94 29.82
N GLU A 52 -3.80 4.71 29.42
CA GLU A 52 -5.12 4.74 30.06
C GLU A 52 -5.93 3.47 29.77
N ASN A 53 -5.82 2.90 28.56
CA ASN A 53 -6.60 1.72 28.13
C ASN A 53 -5.76 0.44 28.09
N LYS A 54 -5.65 -0.26 29.22
CA LYS A 54 -4.95 -1.57 29.32
C LYS A 54 -5.65 -2.68 28.51
N GLU A 55 -6.97 -2.68 28.45
CA GLU A 55 -7.74 -3.73 27.75
C GLU A 55 -7.57 -3.65 26.23
N GLU A 56 -7.43 -2.44 25.69
CA GLU A 56 -7.26 -2.20 24.25
C GLU A 56 -5.78 -2.08 23.85
N PHE A 57 -4.85 -2.11 24.81
CA PHE A 57 -3.43 -1.88 24.56
C PHE A 57 -2.86 -2.86 23.52
N ASP A 58 -3.20 -4.15 23.65
CA ASP A 58 -2.78 -5.18 22.71
C ASP A 58 -3.38 -4.95 21.32
N GLN A 59 -4.64 -4.51 21.24
CA GLN A 59 -5.31 -4.20 19.97
C GLN A 59 -4.66 -3.00 19.27
N PHE A 60 -4.34 -1.94 20.01
CA PHE A 60 -3.59 -0.80 19.48
C PHE A 60 -2.17 -1.19 19.06
N GLY A 61 -1.53 -2.11 19.77
CA GLY A 61 -0.25 -2.70 19.39
C GLY A 61 -0.32 -3.41 18.04
N VAL A 62 -1.31 -4.29 17.85
CA VAL A 62 -1.58 -4.98 16.57
C VAL A 62 -1.86 -3.97 15.46
N LEU A 63 -2.71 -2.97 15.72
CA LEU A 63 -3.08 -1.96 14.75
C LEU A 63 -1.87 -1.10 14.30
N LEU A 64 -1.00 -0.73 15.24
CA LEU A 64 0.25 -0.04 14.95
C LEU A 64 1.17 -0.88 14.04
N HIS A 65 1.27 -2.18 14.29
CA HIS A 65 2.04 -3.09 13.45
C HIS A 65 1.42 -3.24 12.04
N GLY A 66 0.09 -3.22 11.95
CA GLY A 66 -0.64 -3.22 10.67
C GLY A 66 -0.33 -1.99 9.83
N TYR A 67 -0.48 -0.79 10.38
CA TYR A 67 -0.20 0.46 9.66
C TYR A 67 1.29 0.63 9.29
N THR A 68 2.20 0.19 10.15
CA THR A 68 3.65 0.20 9.81
C THR A 68 3.98 -0.78 8.68
N SER A 69 3.31 -1.93 8.64
CA SER A 69 3.43 -2.88 7.52
C SER A 69 2.84 -2.32 6.23
N LEU A 70 1.72 -1.60 6.30
CA LEU A 70 1.13 -0.90 5.16
C LEU A 70 2.10 0.12 4.55
N LEU A 71 2.77 0.94 5.38
CA LEU A 71 3.81 1.88 4.89
C LEU A 71 4.94 1.17 4.14
N LYS A 72 5.36 -0.02 4.60
CA LYS A 72 6.39 -0.82 3.92
C LYS A 72 5.92 -1.34 2.57
N VAL A 73 4.65 -1.73 2.45
CA VAL A 73 4.06 -2.16 1.18
C VAL A 73 3.95 -0.97 0.23
N MET A 74 3.42 0.17 0.69
CA MET A 74 3.33 1.41 -0.09
C MET A 74 4.71 1.83 -0.63
N ALA A 75 5.77 1.73 0.17
CA ALA A 75 7.13 2.10 -0.26
C ALA A 75 7.63 1.34 -1.49
N ARG A 76 7.07 0.16 -1.80
CA ARG A 76 7.43 -0.62 -3.00
C ARG A 76 6.94 0.03 -4.31
N PHE A 77 5.96 0.93 -4.23
CA PHE A 77 5.39 1.62 -5.40
C PHE A 77 6.14 2.91 -5.77
N VAL A 78 7.01 3.42 -4.88
CA VAL A 78 7.79 4.67 -5.11
C VAL A 78 9.04 4.43 -5.98
N SER A 79 9.51 3.19 -6.10
CA SER A 79 10.77 2.88 -6.79
C SER A 79 10.53 2.05 -8.05
N LYS A 80 10.43 2.74 -9.19
CA LYS A 80 10.88 2.25 -10.52
C LYS A 80 11.01 3.34 -11.62
N ASN A 81 11.08 4.62 -11.26
CA ASN A 81 11.51 5.67 -12.21
C ASN A 81 12.99 5.94 -11.95
N LYS A 82 13.86 5.15 -12.59
CA LYS A 82 15.29 5.42 -12.73
C LYS A 82 15.58 5.75 -14.18
#